data_AF-A0A6C0AFX3-F1
#
_entry.id   AF-A0A6C0AFX3-F1
#
_cell.length_a   1.000
_cell.length_b   1.000
_cell.length_c   1.000
_cell.angle_alpha   90.00
_cell.angle_beta   90.00
_cell.angle_gamma   90.00
#
_symmetry.space_group_name_H-M   'P 1'
#
loop_
_entity.id
_entity.type
_entity.pdbx_description
1 polymer ?
#
loop_
_entity_poly.entity_id
_entity_poly.type
_entity_poly.pdbx_seq_one_letter_code
_entity_poly.pdbx_strand_id
1 'polypeptide(L)'
;MGNIKFTLSNKRKKRWVCKKNVTLKIDHPDKSTIRKTRKKTRKLRDKVSKMNNSQKRDLLINKGVLKPESKAPEDIVNTMLDGLV
;
A
#
# COMPACT_ATOMS: atom_id res chain seq x y z
N MET A 1 -12.29 20.66 -24.34
CA MET A 1 -13.07 19.65 -25.10
C MET A 1 -12.10 18.59 -25.61
N GLY A 2 -12.01 17.43 -24.96
CA GLY A 2 -11.00 16.39 -25.26
C GLY A 2 -11.39 15.48 -26.43
N ASN A 3 -10.40 15.04 -27.21
CA ASN A 3 -10.51 14.22 -28.44
C ASN A 3 -11.38 12.96 -28.28
N ILE A 4 -12.67 13.05 -28.60
CA ILE A 4 -13.56 11.90 -28.79
C ILE A 4 -13.52 11.52 -30.27
N LYS A 5 -13.09 10.29 -30.60
CA LYS A 5 -13.10 9.76 -31.97
C LYS A 5 -14.22 8.73 -32.13
N PHE A 6 -15.11 8.97 -33.07
CA PHE A 6 -16.13 8.01 -33.49
C PHE A 6 -15.56 7.15 -34.62
N THR A 7 -15.63 5.83 -34.47
CA THR A 7 -15.21 4.89 -35.53
C THR A 7 -16.32 3.89 -35.80
N LEU A 8 -16.50 3.54 -37.07
CA LEU A 8 -17.44 2.50 -37.50
C LEU A 8 -16.85 1.13 -37.18
N SER A 9 -17.57 0.31 -36.42
CA SER A 9 -17.20 -1.08 -36.16
C SER A 9 -17.19 -1.89 -37.46
N ASN A 10 -16.06 -2.53 -37.77
CA ASN A 10 -15.88 -3.35 -38.98
C ASN A 10 -16.48 -4.78 -38.87
N LYS A 11 -17.36 -5.04 -37.89
CA LYS A 11 -18.10 -6.31 -37.78
C LYS A 11 -19.37 -6.26 -38.65
N ARG A 12 -19.90 -7.44 -39.03
CA ARG A 12 -21.11 -7.64 -39.89
C ARG A 12 -22.31 -6.74 -39.57
N LYS A 13 -22.41 -6.18 -38.36
CA LYS A 13 -23.34 -5.10 -38.01
C LYS A 13 -22.55 -3.81 -37.76
N LYS A 14 -22.65 -2.85 -38.69
CA LYS A 14 -22.08 -1.50 -38.54
C LYS A 14 -22.72 -0.81 -37.35
N ARG A 15 -21.95 -0.56 -36.29
CA ARG A 15 -22.37 0.23 -35.12
C ARG A 15 -21.32 1.30 -34.86
N TRP A 16 -21.77 2.50 -34.51
CA TRP A 16 -20.89 3.57 -34.05
C TRP A 16 -20.36 3.20 -32.66
N VAL A 17 -19.03 3.15 -32.52
CA VAL A 17 -18.39 2.93 -31.21
C VAL A 17 -17.66 4.22 -30.84
N CYS A 18 -18.10 4.83 -29.75
CA CYS A 18 -17.41 5.95 -29.12
C CYS A 18 -16.32 5.39 -28.21
N LYS A 19 -15.05 5.70 -28.51
CA LYS A 19 -13.92 5.35 -27.64
C LYS A 19 -13.38 6.62 -26.99
N LYS A 20 -13.46 6.68 -25.67
CA LYS A 20 -12.81 7.72 -24.87
C LYS A 20 -11.49 7.17 -24.34
N ASN A 21 -10.37 7.72 -24.81
CA ASN A 21 -9.06 7.38 -24.27
C ASN A 21 -8.87 8.14 -22.95
N VAL A 22 -8.78 7.42 -21.84
CA VAL A 22 -8.45 7.99 -20.53
C VAL A 22 -7.02 7.58 -20.19
N THR A 23 -6.12 8.55 -20.16
CA THR A 23 -4.75 8.33 -19.66
C THR A 23 -4.75 8.60 -18.17
N LEU A 24 -4.72 7.55 -17.35
CA LEU A 24 -4.48 7.68 -15.92
C LEU A 24 -2.99 7.97 -15.70
N LYS A 25 -2.65 9.19 -15.30
CA LYS A 25 -1.30 9.48 -14.80
C LYS A 25 -1.21 8.86 -13.41
N ILE A 26 -0.45 7.78 -13.30
CA ILE A 26 -0.09 7.19 -12.01
C ILE A 26 1.25 7.81 -11.64
N ASP A 27 1.23 8.73 -10.69
CA ASP A 27 2.46 9.30 -10.15
C ASP A 27 3.16 8.23 -9.33
N HIS A 28 4.40 7.93 -9.70
CA HIS A 28 5.27 7.06 -8.95
C HIS A 28 6.27 7.91 -8.17
N PRO A 29 6.54 7.58 -6.89
CA PRO A 29 7.57 8.27 -6.14
C PRO A 29 8.93 8.11 -6.82
N ASP A 30 9.73 9.17 -6.81
CA ASP A 30 11.08 9.14 -7.35
C ASP A 30 11.93 8.00 -6.78
N LYS A 31 12.90 7.53 -7.58
CA LYS A 31 13.88 6.51 -7.13
C LYS A 31 14.56 6.92 -5.81
N SER A 32 14.77 8.22 -5.59
CA SER A 32 15.39 8.75 -4.38
C SER A 32 14.50 8.62 -3.14
N THR A 33 13.19 8.90 -3.27
CA THR A 33 12.20 8.74 -2.21
C THR A 33 11.97 7.28 -1.88
N ILE A 34 11.91 6.39 -2.88
CA ILE A 34 11.86 4.93 -2.68
C ILE A 34 13.10 4.45 -1.90
N ARG A 35 14.29 4.90 -2.28
CA ARG A 35 15.54 4.50 -1.59
C ARG A 35 15.57 5.00 -0.14
N LYS A 36 15.13 6.24 0.11
CA LYS A 36 15.08 6.82 1.46
C LYS A 36 14.07 6.10 2.35
N THR A 37 12.87 5.82 1.84
CA THR A 37 11.83 5.07 2.57
C THR A 37 12.29 3.65 2.88
N ARG A 38 12.84 2.91 1.91
CA ARG A 38 13.39 1.56 2.15
C ARG A 38 14.50 1.53 3.21
N LYS A 39 15.38 2.54 3.25
CA LYS A 39 16.40 2.65 4.30
C LYS A 39 15.78 2.92 5.68
N LYS A 40 14.73 3.75 5.75
CA LYS A 40 14.02 4.04 7.00
C LYS A 40 13.28 2.81 7.53
N THR A 41 12.54 2.09 6.67
CA THR A 41 11.82 0.87 7.05
C THR A 41 12.77 -0.23 7.52
N ARG A 42 13.91 -0.43 6.83
CA ARG A 42 14.95 -1.37 7.29
C ARG A 42 15.45 -1.04 8.71
N LYS A 43 15.82 0.21 8.97
CA LYS A 43 16.28 0.64 10.31
C LYS A 43 15.20 0.45 11.38
N LEU A 44 13.94 0.66 11.03
CA LEU A 44 12.82 0.45 11.95
C LEU A 44 12.65 -1.05 12.25
N ARG A 45 12.71 -1.90 11.23
CA ARG A 45 12.61 -3.35 11.36
C ARG A 45 13.74 -3.93 12.22
N ASP A 46 14.98 -3.47 12.01
CA ASP A 46 16.13 -3.87 12.83
C ASP A 46 15.95 -3.47 14.31
N LYS A 47 15.28 -2.34 14.60
CA LYS A 47 14.94 -1.93 15.98
C LYS A 47 13.85 -2.82 16.58
N VAL A 48 12.77 -3.06 15.84
CA VAL A 48 11.64 -3.90 16.29
C VAL A 48 12.09 -5.34 16.53
N SER A 49 12.99 -5.87 15.70
CA SER A 49 13.57 -7.20 15.89
C SER A 49 14.36 -7.36 17.19
N LYS A 50 14.87 -6.26 17.76
CA LYS A 50 15.61 -6.25 19.02
C LYS A 50 14.75 -5.92 20.23
N MET A 51 13.46 -5.62 20.03
CA MET A 51 12.54 -5.34 21.14
C MET A 51 12.03 -6.63 21.77
N ASN A 52 11.82 -6.57 23.08
CA ASN A 52 11.17 -7.63 23.83
C ASN A 52 9.67 -7.69 23.50
N ASN A 53 9.03 -8.83 23.79
CA ASN A 53 7.62 -9.05 23.43
C ASN A 53 6.65 -8.08 24.14
N SER A 54 6.97 -7.62 25.35
CA SER A 54 6.21 -6.57 26.04
C SER A 54 6.27 -5.24 25.29
N GLN A 55 7.48 -4.80 24.92
CA GLN A 55 7.70 -3.55 24.18
C GLN A 55 7.01 -3.56 22.82
N LYS A 56 7.01 -4.72 22.13
CA LYS A 56 6.29 -4.93 20.88
C LYS A 56 4.77 -4.73 21.04
N ARG A 57 4.19 -5.27 22.10
CA ARG A 57 2.76 -5.08 22.42
C ARG A 57 2.44 -3.64 22.79
N ASP A 58 3.24 -3.02 23.66
CA ASP A 58 3.07 -1.62 24.05
C ASP A 58 3.12 -0.69 22.83
N LEU A 59 4.01 -0.99 21.87
CA LEU A 59 4.11 -0.24 20.63
C LEU A 59 2.84 -0.36 19.77
N LEU A 60 2.23 -1.54 19.68
CA LEU A 60 0.95 -1.73 19.00
C LEU A 60 -0.22 -1.05 19.73
N ILE A 61 -0.22 -1.06 21.07
CA ILE A 61 -1.23 -0.38 21.89
C ILE A 61 -1.13 1.14 21.69
N ASN A 62 0.09 1.69 21.77
CA ASN A 62 0.34 3.12 21.55
C ASN A 62 -0.03 3.58 20.12
N LYS A 63 0.00 2.67 19.15
CA LYS A 63 -0.44 2.94 17.77
C LYS A 63 -1.94 2.73 17.55
N GLY A 64 -2.68 2.31 18.57
CA GLY A 64 -4.11 2.02 18.49
C GLY A 64 -4.45 0.75 17.70
N VAL A 65 -3.45 -0.09 17.39
CA VAL A 65 -3.65 -1.34 16.64
C VAL A 65 -4.12 -2.47 17.56
N LEU A 66 -3.66 -2.47 18.81
CA LEU A 66 -4.00 -3.48 19.81
C LEU A 66 -4.73 -2.82 20.99
N LYS A 67 -5.77 -3.46 21.53
CA LYS A 67 -6.39 -3.01 22.78
C LYS A 67 -5.49 -3.32 23.98
N PRO A 68 -5.49 -2.49 25.04
CA PRO A 68 -4.63 -2.70 26.23
C PRO A 68 -4.83 -4.06 26.90
N GLU A 69 -6.06 -4.57 26.90
CA GLU A 69 -6.44 -5.85 27.53
C GLU A 69 -6.24 -7.07 26.61
N SER A 70 -5.67 -6.87 25.43
CA SER A 70 -5.55 -7.92 24.42
C SER A 70 -4.57 -9.01 24.84
N LYS A 71 -5.05 -10.26 24.82
CA LYS A 71 -4.26 -11.48 25.02
C LYS A 71 -3.78 -12.08 23.69
N ALA A 72 -3.50 -11.25 22.68
CA ALA A 72 -3.12 -11.72 21.35
C ALA A 72 -1.83 -12.59 21.37
N PRO A 73 -1.84 -13.77 20.75
CA PRO A 73 -0.64 -14.60 20.58
C PRO A 73 0.55 -13.83 20.00
N GLU A 74 1.77 -14.21 20.37
CA GLU A 74 3.00 -13.52 19.94
C GLU A 74 3.17 -13.53 18.41
N ASP A 75 2.78 -14.60 17.74
CA ASP A 75 2.82 -14.71 16.27
C ASP A 75 1.94 -13.66 15.59
N ILE A 76 0.76 -13.39 16.17
CA ILE A 76 -0.16 -12.36 15.67
C ILE A 76 0.43 -10.96 15.90
N VAL A 77 1.05 -10.73 17.06
CA VAL A 77 1.74 -9.46 17.38
C VAL A 77 2.87 -9.20 16.37
N ASN A 78 3.68 -10.21 16.05
CA ASN A 78 4.74 -10.10 15.06
C ASN A 78 4.19 -9.82 13.66
N THR A 79 3.10 -10.49 13.26
CA THR A 79 2.45 -10.26 11.96
C THR A 79 1.86 -8.84 11.84
N MET A 80 1.24 -8.32 12.91
CA MET A 80 0.73 -6.96 12.95
C MET A 80 1.84 -5.91 12.89
N LEU A 81 2.98 -6.18 13.52
CA LEU A 81 4.17 -5.33 13.43
C LEU A 81 4.77 -5.33 12.02
N ASP A 82 4.83 -6.48 11.35
CA ASP A 82 5.30 -6.55 9.97
C ASP A 82 4.40 -5.77 8.99
N GLY A 83 3.09 -5.77 9.21
CA GLY A 83 2.15 -4.95 8.43
C GLY A 83 2.30 -3.44 8.68
N LEU A 84 2.93 -3.04 9.78
CA LEU A 84 3.19 -1.66 10.18
C LEU A 84 4.53 -1.11 9.66
N VAL A 85 5.48 -1.96 9.24
CA VAL A 85 6.89 -1.61 8.93
C VAL A 85 7.31 -1.88 7.49
#